data_AF-A0A183ENK7-F1
#
_entry.id   AF-A0A183ENK7-F1
#
_cell.length_a   1.000
_cell.length_b   1.000
_cell.length_c   1.000
_cell.angle_alpha   90.00
_cell.angle_beta   90.00
_cell.angle_gamma   90.00
#
_symmetry.space_group_name_H-M   'P 1'
#
loop_
_entity.id
_entity.type
_entity.pdbx_description
1 polymer ?
#
loop_
_entity_poly.entity_id
_entity_poly.type
_entity_poly.pdbx_seq_one_letter_code
_entity_poly.pdbx_strand_id
1 'polypeptide(L)'
;MGLYRASKLDVVTDCDEKTRKSANKDLGKKASERWECILHYLALPSQKSEQGVSSTTKMLFRTAGLTSYDEDGGDIEITSAGFQFLLLSRTEQIWTYLLHYFHMQEATGNDITVEIEFLLRLTLCVGSTSSNIGNNHGSGDKERQSSSGRAFRIDETWSEPVKGFLMHLRELGLIFIRKRKDGFVFF
;
A
#
# COMPACT_ATOMS: atom_id res chain seq x y z
N MET A 1 14.38 -1.30 28.86
CA MET A 1 14.37 -0.23 27.84
C MET A 1 14.94 -0.79 26.55
N GLY A 2 14.11 -1.47 25.77
CA GLY A 2 14.53 -2.13 24.53
C GLY A 2 14.78 -1.09 23.44
N LEU A 3 15.98 -1.10 22.87
CA LEU A 3 16.32 -0.32 21.69
C LEU A 3 15.53 -0.88 20.50
N TYR A 4 14.33 -0.37 20.25
CA TYR A 4 13.61 -0.64 19.01
C TYR A 4 14.42 -0.05 17.86
N ARG A 5 15.27 -0.88 17.23
CA ARG A 5 15.89 -0.58 15.94
C ARG A 5 14.80 -0.69 14.86
N ALA A 6 13.95 0.33 14.81
CA ALA A 6 12.91 0.41 13.80
C ALA A 6 13.52 0.57 12.41
N SER A 7 12.99 -0.20 11.46
CA SER A 7 13.35 -0.28 10.04
C SER A 7 13.67 1.10 9.46
N LYS A 8 14.95 1.38 9.24
CA LYS A 8 15.41 2.64 8.66
C LYS A 8 15.10 2.62 7.16
N LEU A 9 14.34 3.61 6.69
CA LEU A 9 14.08 3.80 5.26
C LEU A 9 15.26 4.55 4.65
N ASP A 10 16.18 3.82 4.03
CA ASP A 10 17.32 4.41 3.34
C ASP A 10 16.96 4.75 1.89
N VAL A 11 17.04 6.04 1.57
CA VAL A 11 16.77 6.54 0.23
C VAL A 11 17.93 6.18 -0.68
N VAL A 12 17.59 5.66 -1.85
CA VAL A 12 18.55 5.28 -2.88
C VAL A 12 18.77 6.47 -3.78
N THR A 13 19.96 7.06 -3.69
CA THR A 13 20.38 8.18 -4.54
C THR A 13 21.07 7.73 -5.83
N ASP A 14 21.49 6.46 -5.90
CA ASP A 14 22.30 5.89 -6.99
C ASP A 14 21.51 4.86 -7.83
N CYS A 15 20.27 5.20 -8.19
CA CYS A 15 19.50 4.39 -9.14
C CYS A 15 19.61 5.02 -10.53
N ASP A 16 20.10 4.27 -11.51
CA ASP A 16 20.23 4.73 -12.90
C ASP A 16 18.96 5.47 -13.36
N GLU A 17 19.13 6.67 -13.92
CA GLU A 17 18.04 7.54 -14.38
C GLU A 17 17.04 6.81 -15.29
N LYS A 18 17.55 5.91 -16.15
CA LYS A 18 16.77 5.08 -17.06
C LYS A 18 15.92 4.04 -16.31
N THR A 19 16.47 3.44 -15.26
CA THR A 19 15.80 2.46 -14.39
C THR A 19 14.69 3.14 -13.59
N ARG A 20 14.97 4.32 -13.03
CA ARG A 20 14.01 5.14 -12.30
C ARG A 20 12.86 5.63 -13.18
N LYS A 21 13.14 6.14 -14.38
CA LYS A 21 12.10 6.57 -15.34
C LYS A 21 11.20 5.42 -15.78
N SER A 22 11.78 4.25 -16.08
CA SER A 22 11.01 3.08 -16.48
C SER A 22 10.17 2.49 -15.34
N ALA A 23 10.65 2.55 -14.09
CA ALA A 23 9.90 2.07 -12.93
C ALA A 23 8.74 3.00 -12.58
N ASN A 24 8.98 4.32 -12.63
CA ASN A 24 7.96 5.34 -12.36
C ASN A 24 6.91 5.46 -13.48
N LYS A 25 7.23 4.99 -14.68
CA LYS A 25 6.27 4.96 -15.78
C LYS A 25 5.10 4.04 -15.41
N ASP A 26 3.92 4.64 -15.36
CA ASP A 26 2.63 3.99 -15.13
C ASP A 26 2.37 3.49 -13.69
N LEU A 27 3.10 3.96 -12.66
CA LEU A 27 2.83 3.55 -11.27
C LEU A 27 1.41 3.89 -10.83
N GLY A 28 0.95 5.12 -11.08
CA GLY A 28 -0.42 5.53 -10.72
C GLY A 28 -1.51 4.70 -11.43
N LYS A 29 -1.26 4.28 -12.67
CA LYS A 29 -2.17 3.39 -13.42
C LYS A 29 -2.19 2.00 -12.78
N LYS A 30 -1.03 1.41 -12.52
CA LYS A 30 -0.92 0.10 -11.86
C LYS A 30 -1.52 0.10 -10.45
N ALA A 31 -1.33 1.19 -9.70
CA ALA A 31 -1.88 1.37 -8.36
C ALA A 31 -3.42 1.37 -8.43
N SER A 32 -3.98 2.12 -9.38
CA SER A 32 -5.42 2.15 -9.63
C SER A 32 -5.93 0.77 -10.02
N GLU A 33 -5.32 0.09 -11.00
CA GLU A 33 -5.73 -1.25 -11.45
C GLU A 33 -5.73 -2.26 -10.30
N ARG A 34 -4.73 -2.21 -9.41
CA ARG A 34 -4.66 -3.09 -8.23
C ARG A 34 -5.80 -2.83 -7.25
N TRP A 35 -6.09 -1.57 -6.97
CA TRP A 35 -7.20 -1.23 -6.08
C TRP A 35 -8.55 -1.62 -6.69
N GLU A 36 -8.75 -1.37 -7.98
CA GLU A 36 -9.99 -1.77 -8.68
C GLU A 36 -10.19 -3.30 -8.65
N CYS A 37 -9.13 -4.11 -8.77
CA CYS A 37 -9.26 -5.56 -8.60
C CYS A 37 -9.80 -5.97 -7.21
N ILE A 38 -9.34 -5.28 -6.16
CA ILE A 38 -9.78 -5.52 -4.78
C ILE A 38 -11.25 -5.09 -4.60
N LEU A 39 -11.62 -3.91 -5.10
CA LEU A 39 -13.00 -3.42 -5.05
C LEU A 39 -13.94 -4.28 -5.89
N HIS A 40 -13.51 -4.77 -7.05
CA HIS A 40 -14.30 -5.64 -7.90
C HIS A 40 -14.60 -6.97 -7.21
N TYR A 41 -13.63 -7.53 -6.48
CA TYR A 41 -13.87 -8.70 -5.63
C TYR A 41 -14.87 -8.41 -4.51
N LEU A 42 -14.77 -7.26 -3.84
CA LEU A 42 -15.72 -6.88 -2.80
C LEU A 42 -17.15 -6.73 -3.35
N ALA A 43 -17.30 -6.07 -4.51
CA ALA A 43 -18.60 -5.82 -5.12
C ALA A 43 -19.26 -7.09 -5.68
N LEU A 44 -18.46 -7.96 -6.30
CA LEU A 44 -18.92 -9.18 -6.95
C LEU A 44 -17.92 -10.31 -6.66
N PRO A 45 -18.03 -10.95 -5.48
CA PRO A 45 -17.23 -12.13 -5.16
C PRO A 45 -17.53 -13.24 -6.19
N SER A 46 -16.51 -13.64 -6.95
CA SER A 46 -16.64 -14.69 -7.96
C SER A 46 -15.31 -15.40 -8.16
N GLN A 47 -15.32 -16.63 -8.70
CA GLN A 47 -14.10 -17.38 -9.00
C GLN A 47 -13.10 -16.60 -9.89
N LYS A 48 -13.59 -15.66 -10.73
CA LYS A 48 -12.73 -14.82 -11.57
C LYS A 48 -12.10 -13.67 -10.80
N SER A 49 -12.87 -12.96 -9.95
CA SER A 49 -12.35 -11.85 -9.14
C SER A 49 -11.44 -12.35 -8.01
N GLU A 50 -11.62 -13.59 -7.57
CA GLU A 50 -10.82 -14.24 -6.52
C GLU A 50 -9.34 -14.42 -6.84
N GLN A 51 -8.95 -14.51 -8.11
CA GLN A 51 -7.56 -14.72 -8.52
C GLN A 51 -6.68 -13.48 -8.30
N GLY A 52 -7.31 -12.31 -8.19
CA GLY A 52 -6.62 -11.02 -8.06
C GLY A 52 -6.38 -10.57 -6.62
N VAL A 53 -6.89 -11.30 -5.62
CA VAL A 53 -6.98 -10.84 -4.21
C VAL A 53 -6.42 -11.90 -3.26
N SER A 54 -5.57 -11.50 -2.31
CA SER A 54 -4.98 -12.45 -1.35
C SER A 54 -5.99 -12.98 -0.34
N SER A 55 -5.67 -14.13 0.26
CA SER A 55 -6.43 -14.69 1.38
C SER A 55 -6.53 -13.73 2.57
N THR A 56 -5.49 -12.92 2.82
CA THR A 56 -5.48 -11.91 3.88
C THR A 56 -6.54 -10.85 3.63
N THR A 57 -6.63 -10.34 2.41
CA THR A 57 -7.64 -9.33 2.02
C THR A 57 -9.06 -9.91 2.11
N LYS A 58 -9.26 -11.16 1.67
CA LYS A 58 -10.55 -11.87 1.80
C LYS A 58 -10.95 -12.04 3.27
N MET A 59 -10.00 -12.45 4.11
CA MET A 59 -10.21 -12.59 5.55
C MET A 59 -10.55 -11.25 6.20
N LEU A 60 -9.84 -10.19 5.82
CA LEU A 60 -10.10 -8.83 6.31
C LEU A 60 -11.52 -8.39 6.00
N PHE A 61 -11.99 -8.56 4.76
CA PHE A 61 -13.36 -8.21 4.37
C PHE A 61 -14.40 -8.95 5.21
N ARG A 62 -14.15 -10.24 5.48
CA ARG A 62 -15.02 -11.04 6.35
C ARG A 62 -14.99 -10.55 7.80
N THR A 63 -13.81 -10.34 8.38
CA THR A 63 -13.66 -9.92 9.79
C THR A 63 -14.15 -8.49 10.03
N ALA A 64 -14.04 -7.63 9.02
CA ALA A 64 -14.56 -6.27 9.04
C ALA A 64 -16.07 -6.21 8.77
N GLY A 65 -16.71 -7.34 8.47
CA GLY A 65 -18.14 -7.41 8.16
C GLY A 65 -18.51 -6.75 6.84
N LEU A 66 -17.56 -6.61 5.91
CA LEU A 66 -17.80 -6.10 4.55
C LEU A 66 -18.36 -7.19 3.63
N THR A 67 -18.07 -8.45 3.94
CA THR A 67 -18.66 -9.62 3.29
C THR A 67 -19.18 -10.64 4.31
N SER A 68 -20.20 -11.40 3.93
CA SER A 68 -20.77 -12.51 4.70
C SER A 68 -20.95 -13.75 3.81
N TYR A 69 -21.21 -14.90 4.43
CA TYR A 69 -21.72 -16.06 3.71
C TYR A 69 -23.24 -15.98 3.68
N ASP A 70 -23.84 -16.35 2.56
CA ASP A 70 -25.29 -16.54 2.47
C ASP A 70 -25.76 -17.59 3.49
N GLU A 71 -27.00 -17.46 3.96
CA GLU A 71 -27.62 -18.30 4.98
C GLU A 71 -27.70 -19.77 4.55
N ASP A 72 -27.71 -20.03 3.23
CA ASP A 72 -27.68 -21.36 2.61
C ASP A 72 -26.26 -21.87 2.27
N GLY A 73 -25.22 -21.15 2.69
CA GLY A 73 -23.87 -21.70 2.91
C GLY A 73 -22.96 -21.84 1.69
N GLY A 74 -23.29 -21.25 0.54
CA GLY A 74 -22.46 -21.34 -0.66
C GLY A 74 -21.64 -20.10 -0.96
N ASP A 75 -22.34 -18.99 -1.19
CA ASP A 75 -21.78 -17.83 -1.86
C ASP A 75 -21.42 -16.71 -0.88
N ILE A 76 -20.33 -16.00 -1.21
CA ILE A 76 -19.90 -14.80 -0.47
C ILE A 76 -20.70 -13.62 -1.00
N GLU A 77 -21.35 -12.90 -0.10
CA GLU A 77 -22.14 -11.72 -0.43
C GLU A 77 -21.56 -10.46 0.21
N ILE A 78 -21.78 -9.32 -0.44
CA ILE A 78 -21.43 -8.00 0.09
C ILE A 78 -22.50 -7.55 1.10
N THR A 79 -22.06 -7.03 2.24
CA THR A 79 -22.97 -6.53 3.27
C THR A 79 -23.35 -5.07 3.02
N SER A 80 -24.28 -4.53 3.81
CA SER A 80 -24.58 -3.08 3.80
C SER A 80 -23.35 -2.23 4.11
N ALA A 81 -22.49 -2.67 5.05
CA ALA A 81 -21.23 -2.00 5.37
C ALA A 81 -20.24 -2.09 4.20
N GLY A 82 -20.19 -3.23 3.50
CA GLY A 82 -19.42 -3.39 2.27
C GLY A 82 -19.84 -2.40 1.18
N PHE A 83 -21.15 -2.23 0.96
CA PHE A 83 -21.64 -1.22 0.02
C PHE A 83 -21.29 0.20 0.45
N GLN A 84 -21.43 0.53 1.73
CA GLN A 84 -21.03 1.84 2.26
C GLN A 84 -19.54 2.11 2.03
N PHE A 85 -18.69 1.10 2.24
CA PHE A 85 -17.27 1.19 1.96
C PHE A 85 -16.99 1.51 0.47
N LEU A 86 -17.69 0.88 -0.47
CA LEU A 86 -17.54 1.16 -1.91
C LEU A 86 -17.90 2.60 -2.29
N LEU A 87 -18.76 3.26 -1.52
CA LEU A 87 -19.17 4.66 -1.76
C LEU A 87 -18.20 5.70 -1.21
N LEU A 88 -17.25 5.29 -0.37
CA LEU A 88 -16.21 6.18 0.16
C LEU A 88 -15.29 6.68 -0.95
N SER A 89 -14.64 7.82 -0.72
CA SER A 89 -13.57 8.27 -1.60
C SER A 89 -12.37 7.32 -1.56
N ARG A 90 -11.55 7.32 -2.62
CA ARG A 90 -10.34 6.46 -2.69
C ARG A 90 -9.45 6.60 -1.44
N THR A 91 -9.25 7.82 -0.95
CA THR A 91 -8.43 8.07 0.24
C THR A 91 -9.05 7.45 1.49
N GLU A 92 -10.36 7.63 1.70
CA GLU A 92 -11.08 7.05 2.84
C GLU A 92 -11.12 5.52 2.78
N GLN A 93 -11.29 4.94 1.60
CA GLN A 93 -11.26 3.49 1.41
C GLN A 93 -9.91 2.89 1.84
N ILE A 94 -8.79 3.49 1.42
CA ILE A 94 -7.44 3.03 1.79
C ILE A 94 -7.23 3.11 3.31
N TRP A 95 -7.59 4.24 3.94
CA TRP A 95 -7.43 4.38 5.38
C TRP A 95 -8.32 3.42 6.17
N THR A 96 -9.58 3.28 5.77
CA THR A 96 -10.52 2.35 6.40
C THR A 96 -10.00 0.91 6.29
N TYR A 97 -9.49 0.54 5.11
CA TYR A 97 -8.87 -0.76 4.89
C TYR A 97 -7.65 -0.98 5.81
N LEU A 98 -6.73 -0.03 5.90
CA LEU A 98 -5.54 -0.12 6.74
C LEU A 98 -5.89 -0.25 8.23
N LEU A 99 -6.90 0.48 8.70
CA LEU A 99 -7.39 0.37 10.07
C LEU A 99 -7.97 -1.02 10.36
N HIS A 100 -8.79 -1.56 9.45
CA HIS A 100 -9.28 -2.93 9.56
C HIS A 100 -8.14 -3.96 9.54
N TYR A 101 -7.11 -3.75 8.73
CA TYR A 101 -5.94 -4.60 8.70
C TYR A 101 -5.22 -4.62 10.04
N PHE A 102 -4.95 -3.44 10.63
CA PHE A 102 -4.31 -3.36 11.93
C PHE A 102 -5.16 -3.99 13.04
N HIS A 103 -6.46 -3.73 13.05
CA HIS A 103 -7.36 -4.35 14.02
C HIS A 103 -7.37 -5.88 13.89
N MET A 104 -7.37 -6.41 12.66
CA MET A 104 -7.27 -7.84 12.40
C MET A 104 -5.94 -8.43 12.89
N GLN A 105 -4.81 -7.74 12.66
CA GLN A 105 -3.49 -8.18 13.16
C GLN A 105 -3.44 -8.18 14.69
N GLU A 106 -3.94 -7.12 15.33
CA GLU A 106 -4.02 -7.01 16.79
C GLU A 106 -4.90 -8.11 17.40
N ALA A 107 -6.04 -8.43 16.78
CA ALA A 107 -6.91 -9.52 17.20
C ALA A 107 -6.25 -10.91 17.11
N THR A 108 -5.25 -11.08 16.24
CA THR A 108 -4.42 -12.30 16.17
C THR A 108 -3.26 -12.31 17.18
N GLY A 109 -3.10 -11.25 17.97
CA GLY A 109 -2.05 -11.12 18.99
C GLY A 109 -0.73 -10.52 18.48
N ASN A 110 -0.72 -9.94 17.28
CA ASN A 110 0.47 -9.30 16.72
C ASN A 110 0.61 -7.85 17.24
N ASP A 111 1.83 -7.45 17.56
CA ASP A 111 2.15 -6.06 17.90
C ASP A 111 2.24 -5.22 16.61
N ILE A 112 1.19 -4.45 16.35
CA ILE A 112 1.04 -3.58 15.17
C ILE A 112 1.88 -2.29 15.23
N THR A 113 2.56 -2.03 16.36
CA THR A 113 3.28 -0.77 16.57
C THR A 113 4.35 -0.56 15.49
N VAL A 114 5.04 -1.64 15.08
CA VAL A 114 6.12 -1.56 14.10
C VAL A 114 5.60 -1.29 12.69
N GLU A 115 4.44 -1.81 12.32
CA GLU A 115 3.78 -1.56 11.04
C GLU A 115 3.21 -0.14 10.96
N ILE A 116 2.57 0.34 12.03
CA ILE A 116 2.07 1.73 12.10
C ILE A 116 3.24 2.70 12.03
N GLU A 117 4.30 2.46 12.82
CA GLU A 117 5.51 3.29 12.77
C GLU A 117 6.09 3.31 11.35
N PHE A 118 6.16 2.16 10.70
CA PHE A 118 6.64 2.04 9.32
C PHE A 118 5.75 2.82 8.34
N LEU A 119 4.42 2.71 8.46
CA LEU A 119 3.46 3.44 7.63
C LEU A 119 3.61 4.96 7.79
N LEU A 120 3.76 5.44 9.03
CA LEU A 120 3.95 6.87 9.31
C LEU A 120 5.27 7.39 8.73
N ARG A 121 6.37 6.65 8.94
CA ARG A 121 7.67 6.98 8.32
C ARG A 121 7.53 7.05 6.80
N LEU A 122 6.82 6.10 6.22
CA LEU A 122 6.58 6.06 4.79
C LEU A 122 5.83 7.31 4.30
N THR A 123 4.70 7.65 4.94
CA THR A 123 3.91 8.84 4.59
C THR A 123 4.74 10.13 4.66
N LEU A 124 5.58 10.27 5.70
CA LEU A 124 6.44 11.45 5.87
C LEU A 124 7.54 11.55 4.80
N CYS A 125 8.10 10.42 4.37
CA CYS A 125 9.09 10.39 3.31
C CYS A 125 8.53 10.81 1.94
N VAL A 126 7.26 10.52 1.67
CA VAL A 126 6.57 11.00 0.46
C VAL A 126 6.20 12.48 0.58
N GLY A 127 5.68 12.91 1.74
CA GLY A 127 5.21 14.29 1.96
C GLY A 127 6.31 15.36 2.04
N SER A 128 7.55 14.99 2.39
CA SER A 128 8.69 15.93 2.46
C SER A 128 9.15 16.49 1.10
N THR A 129 8.47 16.13 0.01
CA THR A 129 8.76 16.59 -1.36
C THR A 129 8.20 17.99 -1.65
N SER A 130 7.26 18.51 -0.86
CA SER A 130 6.68 19.85 -1.08
C SER A 130 7.42 21.00 -0.37
N SER A 131 8.35 20.71 0.55
CA SER A 131 8.99 21.74 1.38
C SER A 131 10.33 22.27 0.86
N ASN A 132 10.82 21.83 -0.30
CA ASN A 132 11.91 22.51 -1.01
C ASN A 132 11.35 23.55 -2.00
N ILE A 133 10.53 24.48 -1.50
CA ILE A 133 10.34 25.77 -2.18
C ILE A 133 11.59 26.61 -1.84
N GLY A 134 12.68 26.30 -2.53
CA GLY A 134 13.77 27.23 -2.69
C GLY A 134 13.26 28.41 -3.48
N ASN A 135 13.27 29.59 -2.87
CA ASN A 135 13.24 30.87 -3.55
C ASN A 135 14.27 30.84 -4.69
N ASN A 136 13.82 30.69 -5.93
CA ASN A 136 14.65 31.04 -7.09
C ASN A 136 13.75 31.71 -8.13
N HIS A 137 13.87 33.03 -8.21
CA HIS A 137 13.53 33.78 -9.41
C HIS A 137 14.42 33.29 -10.55
N GLY A 138 13.81 32.64 -11.54
CA GLY A 138 14.49 32.18 -12.74
C GLY A 138 13.48 31.75 -13.79
N SER A 139 13.44 32.53 -14.86
CA SER A 139 12.54 32.49 -16.01
C SER A 139 12.63 31.17 -16.80
N GLY A 140 11.49 30.72 -17.33
CA GLY A 140 11.40 29.95 -18.58
C GLY A 140 11.93 28.52 -18.57
N ASP A 141 11.09 27.57 -18.19
CA ASP A 141 10.63 26.47 -19.07
C ASP A 141 9.73 25.52 -18.28
N LYS A 142 8.60 25.13 -18.89
CA LYS A 142 7.63 24.19 -18.31
C LYS A 142 8.20 22.76 -18.36
N GLU A 143 9.20 22.47 -17.55
CA GLU A 143 9.43 21.09 -17.14
C GLU A 143 8.38 20.77 -16.07
N ARG A 144 7.38 19.97 -16.46
CA ARG A 144 6.57 19.21 -15.52
C ARG A 144 7.55 18.47 -14.62
N GLN A 145 7.80 18.98 -13.41
CA GLN A 145 8.54 18.30 -12.37
C GLN A 145 7.84 16.97 -12.14
N SER A 146 8.35 15.95 -12.83
CA SER A 146 8.02 14.56 -12.59
C SER A 146 8.39 14.33 -11.14
N SER A 147 7.36 14.18 -10.30
CA SER A 147 7.49 13.68 -8.94
C SER A 147 8.26 12.37 -9.03
N SER A 148 9.59 12.47 -8.94
CA SER A 148 10.48 11.33 -9.07
C SER A 148 10.21 10.45 -7.87
N GLY A 149 9.42 9.39 -8.05
CA GLY A 149 9.20 8.38 -7.02
C GLY A 149 10.56 7.95 -6.50
N ARG A 150 10.83 8.28 -5.23
CA ARG A 150 12.08 7.95 -4.55
C ARG A 150 12.10 6.44 -4.40
N ALA A 151 13.23 5.84 -4.77
CA ALA A 151 13.49 4.44 -4.48
C ALA A 151 14.03 4.32 -3.05
N PHE A 152 13.53 3.35 -2.29
CA PHE A 152 14.00 3.05 -0.95
C PHE A 152 14.54 1.63 -0.91
N ARG A 153 15.65 1.43 -0.21
CA ARG A 153 16.26 0.11 -0.08
C ARG A 153 15.47 -0.72 0.93
N ILE A 154 15.09 -1.93 0.52
CA ILE A 154 14.58 -2.98 1.40
C ILE A 154 15.78 -3.56 2.13
N ASP A 155 15.77 -3.44 3.45
CA ASP A 155 16.80 -4.04 4.29
C ASP A 155 16.38 -5.47 4.68
N GLU A 156 17.30 -6.43 4.50
CA GLU A 156 17.09 -7.82 4.88
C GLU A 156 16.94 -7.98 6.40
N THR A 157 17.45 -7.03 7.19
CA THR A 157 17.32 -7.04 8.66
C THR A 157 15.97 -6.53 9.16
N TRP A 158 15.07 -6.09 8.29
CA TRP A 158 13.71 -5.73 8.73
C TRP A 158 13.01 -6.93 9.36
N SER A 159 12.21 -6.64 10.40
CA SER A 159 11.44 -7.66 11.09
C SER A 159 10.41 -8.30 10.14
N GLU A 160 10.05 -9.56 10.41
CA GLU A 160 9.04 -10.27 9.61
C GLU A 160 7.68 -9.55 9.54
N PRO A 161 7.18 -8.91 10.62
CA PRO A 161 5.97 -8.08 10.53
C PRO A 161 6.08 -6.95 9.50
N VAL A 162 7.22 -6.22 9.48
CA VAL A 162 7.45 -5.15 8.51
C VAL A 162 7.54 -5.70 7.08
N LYS A 163 8.22 -6.84 6.87
CA LYS A 163 8.31 -7.48 5.55
C LYS A 163 6.93 -7.96 5.07
N GLY A 164 6.14 -8.56 5.95
CA GLY A 164 4.77 -8.99 5.67
C GLY A 164 3.88 -7.81 5.30
N PHE A 165 3.92 -6.74 6.11
CA PHE A 165 3.18 -5.51 5.85
C PHE A 165 3.61 -4.84 4.55
N LEU A 166 4.91 -4.80 4.24
CA LEU A 166 5.42 -4.29 2.96
C LEU A 166 4.82 -5.04 1.77
N MET A 167 4.77 -6.38 1.85
CA MET A 167 4.15 -7.19 0.81
C MET A 167 2.64 -6.92 0.70
N HIS A 168 1.98 -6.63 1.82
CA HIS A 168 0.58 -6.25 1.82
C HIS A 168 0.34 -4.87 1.18
N LEU A 169 1.14 -3.86 1.52
CA LEU A 169 1.08 -2.54 0.85
C LEU A 169 1.31 -2.66 -0.67
N ARG A 170 2.14 -3.61 -1.11
CA ARG A 170 2.35 -3.91 -2.54
C ARG A 170 1.12 -4.54 -3.18
N GLU A 171 0.39 -5.37 -2.44
CA GLU A 171 -0.87 -5.94 -2.89
C GLU A 171 -1.89 -4.84 -3.18
N LEU A 172 -2.04 -3.90 -2.24
CA LEU A 172 -2.93 -2.73 -2.33
C LEU A 172 -2.54 -1.75 -3.44
N GLY A 173 -1.35 -1.91 -4.04
CA GLY A 173 -0.82 -1.01 -5.05
C GLY A 173 -0.30 0.32 -4.49
N LEU A 174 -0.12 0.41 -3.17
CA LEU A 174 0.45 1.58 -2.49
C LEU A 174 1.96 1.68 -2.68
N ILE A 175 2.60 0.55 -3.00
CA ILE A 175 4.05 0.47 -3.21
C ILE A 175 4.36 -0.47 -4.38
N PHE A 176 5.53 -0.29 -4.97
CA PHE A 176 6.03 -1.15 -6.04
C PHE A 176 7.41 -1.69 -5.74
N ILE A 177 7.55 -3.01 -5.75
CA ILE A 177 8.83 -3.70 -5.55
C ILE A 177 9.34 -4.19 -6.91
N ARG A 178 10.49 -3.68 -7.34
CA ARG A 178 11.19 -4.19 -8.54
C ARG A 178 12.11 -5.34 -8.12
N LYS A 179 12.03 -6.47 -8.85
CA LYS A 179 12.77 -7.76 -8.71
C LYS A 179 13.62 -7.91 -7.43
N ARG A 180 13.36 -9.00 -6.68
CA ARG A 180 14.02 -9.40 -5.41
C ARG A 180 15.56 -9.26 -5.32
N LYS A 181 16.29 -9.17 -6.44
CA LYS A 181 17.76 -8.98 -6.43
C LYS A 181 18.21 -7.53 -6.22
N ASP A 182 17.37 -6.53 -6.53
CA ASP A 182 17.78 -5.12 -6.46
C ASP A 182 17.23 -4.39 -5.21
N GLY A 183 16.23 -4.97 -4.53
CA GLY A 183 15.82 -4.53 -3.20
C GLY A 183 15.26 -3.11 -3.11
N PHE A 184 14.49 -2.65 -4.12
CA PHE A 184 13.96 -1.29 -4.13
C PHE A 184 12.43 -1.21 -4.07
N VAL A 185 11.92 -0.28 -3.26
CA VAL A 185 10.50 0.10 -3.17
C VAL A 185 10.30 1.48 -3.78
N PHE A 186 9.31 1.61 -4.67
CA PHE A 186 8.83 2.88 -5.21
C PHE A 186 7.45 3.20 -4.63
N PHE A 187 7.19 4.49 -4.47
CA PHE A 187 5.97 5.06 -3.92
C PHE A 187 5.42 6.10 -4.89
#